data_AF-A0A2P2MT46-F1
#
_entry.id   AF-A0A2P2MT46-F1
#
_cell.length_a   1.000
_cell.length_b   1.000
_cell.length_c   1.000
_cell.angle_alpha   90.00
_cell.angle_beta   90.00
_cell.angle_gamma   90.00
#
_symmetry.space_group_name_H-M   'P 1'
#
loop_
_entity.id
_entity.type
_entity.pdbx_description
1 polymer ?
#
loop_
_entity_poly.entity_id
_entity_poly.type
_entity_poly.pdbx_seq_one_letter_code
_entity_poly.pdbx_strand_id
1 'polypeptide(L)'
;MTGEGFEDSLLSIIRAVDGLRISSFIQLVAETVYSSGVLNRLLEVQKRDNLDIEGAIHAYYNIVSQPCAVCKKLDAARLPHIHAYLHSLSMDESLMIVKDYLIAATAKDCSLMICFRPREDGEFESPHSLYLQATGQNFDYKVNFIDLDMKPLKKMEDYHQLDRKILNCYAQMVNKEHVKENTENGGL
;
A
#
# COMPACT_ATOMS: atom_id res chain seq x y z
N MET A 1 2.78 -19.77 21.70
CA MET A 1 3.43 -19.09 22.85
C MET A 1 3.66 -17.59 22.62
N THR A 2 2.94 -16.90 21.73
CA THR A 2 3.20 -15.48 21.42
C THR A 2 2.14 -14.51 21.95
N GLY A 3 0.95 -14.98 22.34
CA GLY A 3 -0.13 -14.13 22.85
C GLY A 3 0.05 -13.68 24.31
N GLU A 4 0.42 -14.61 25.20
CA GLU A 4 0.50 -14.33 26.64
C GLU A 4 1.53 -13.24 26.99
N GLY A 5 2.75 -13.32 26.44
CA GLY A 5 3.77 -12.31 26.71
C GLY A 5 3.40 -10.90 26.20
N PHE A 6 2.62 -10.81 25.13
CA PHE A 6 2.13 -9.51 24.64
C PHE A 6 0.96 -8.98 25.48
N GLU A 7 0.03 -9.86 25.89
CA GLU A 7 -1.06 -9.53 26.83
C GLU A 7 -0.52 -8.95 28.15
N ASP A 8 0.55 -9.55 28.69
CA ASP A 8 1.19 -9.08 29.93
C ASP A 8 1.88 -7.73 29.75
N SER A 9 2.49 -7.50 28.58
CA SER A 9 3.14 -6.22 28.24
C SER A 9 2.15 -5.05 28.19
N LEU A 10 0.85 -5.32 27.99
CA LEU A 10 -0.20 -4.30 27.94
C LEU A 10 -0.79 -3.95 29.31
N LEU A 11 -0.44 -4.68 30.38
CA LEU A 11 -1.03 -4.54 31.71
C LEU A 11 -0.97 -3.10 32.27
N SER A 12 0.14 -2.39 32.05
CA SER A 12 0.34 -1.03 32.53
C SER A 12 -0.31 0.05 31.66
N ILE A 13 -0.83 -0.33 30.48
CA ILE A 13 -1.36 0.60 29.48
C ILE A 13 -2.89 0.46 29.39
N ILE A 14 -3.40 -0.77 29.41
CA ILE A 14 -4.81 -1.09 29.18
C ILE A 14 -5.41 -1.71 30.44
N ARG A 15 -6.38 -1.00 31.04
CA ARG A 15 -7.13 -1.39 32.23
C ARG A 15 -8.27 -2.36 31.85
N ALA A 16 -7.91 -3.54 31.36
CA ALA A 16 -8.82 -4.64 31.08
C ALA A 16 -8.43 -5.90 31.87
N VAL A 17 -9.42 -6.77 32.12
CA VAL A 17 -9.20 -8.07 32.75
C VAL A 17 -8.28 -8.95 31.91
N ASP A 18 -7.60 -9.90 32.56
CA ASP A 18 -6.67 -10.81 31.90
C ASP A 18 -7.33 -11.55 30.72
N GLY A 19 -6.68 -11.50 29.56
CA GLY A 19 -7.16 -12.09 28.31
C GLY A 19 -7.96 -11.14 27.42
N LEU A 20 -8.26 -9.91 27.86
CA LEU A 20 -8.99 -8.91 27.08
C LEU A 20 -8.15 -7.67 26.70
N ARG A 21 -6.88 -7.58 27.09
CA ARG A 21 -6.05 -6.40 26.78
C ARG A 21 -5.69 -6.36 25.30
N ILE A 22 -5.37 -7.50 24.68
CA ILE A 22 -5.07 -7.58 23.24
C ILE A 22 -6.28 -7.14 22.40
N SER A 23 -7.49 -7.61 22.69
CA SER A 23 -8.68 -7.20 21.94
C SER A 23 -8.98 -5.71 22.10
N SER A 24 -8.82 -5.19 23.32
CA SER A 24 -8.92 -3.75 23.61
C SER A 24 -7.86 -2.93 22.88
N PHE A 25 -6.62 -3.43 22.79
CA PHE A 25 -5.53 -2.80 22.03
C PHE A 25 -5.83 -2.76 20.53
N ILE A 26 -6.31 -3.88 19.96
CA ILE A 26 -6.71 -3.95 18.55
C ILE A 26 -7.82 -2.94 18.27
N GLN A 27 -8.80 -2.82 19.17
CA GLN A 27 -9.87 -1.82 19.05
C GLN A 27 -9.31 -0.39 19.11
N LEU A 28 -8.42 -0.09 20.05
CA LEU A 28 -7.72 1.21 20.16
C LEU A 28 -7.01 1.58 18.85
N VAL A 29 -6.25 0.65 18.28
CA VAL A 29 -5.54 0.86 17.01
C VAL A 29 -6.53 1.07 15.86
N ALA A 30 -7.56 0.23 15.74
CA ALA A 30 -8.54 0.30 14.67
C ALA A 30 -9.32 1.62 14.69
N GLU A 31 -9.83 2.03 15.86
CA GLU A 31 -10.56 3.28 16.02
C GLU A 31 -9.68 4.49 15.75
N THR A 32 -8.41 4.45 16.15
CA THR A 32 -7.44 5.53 15.88
C THR A 32 -7.12 5.65 14.39
N VAL A 33 -6.89 4.53 13.70
CA VAL A 33 -6.66 4.50 12.25
C VAL A 33 -7.87 5.06 11.51
N TYR A 34 -9.08 4.65 11.91
CA TYR A 34 -10.32 5.11 11.29
C TYR A 34 -10.59 6.61 11.53
N SER A 35 -10.59 7.04 12.79
CA SER A 35 -10.94 8.41 13.18
C SER A 35 -9.91 9.44 12.73
N SER A 36 -8.61 9.08 12.65
CA SER A 36 -7.56 9.99 12.18
C SER A 36 -7.66 10.31 10.69
N GLY A 37 -8.39 9.51 9.89
CA GLY A 37 -8.49 9.67 8.44
C GLY A 37 -7.16 9.56 7.69
N VAL A 38 -6.11 9.06 8.35
CA VAL A 38 -4.74 9.08 7.83
C VAL A 38 -4.59 8.24 6.57
N LEU A 39 -5.28 7.08 6.51
CA LEU A 39 -5.24 6.19 5.36
C LEU A 39 -5.98 6.77 4.15
N ASN A 40 -7.00 7.61 4.35
CA ASN A 40 -7.68 8.29 3.23
C ASN A 40 -6.70 9.23 2.52
N ARG A 41 -5.92 10.00 3.29
CA ARG A 41 -4.90 10.89 2.72
C ARG A 41 -3.78 10.11 2.02
N LEU A 42 -3.34 9.00 2.61
CA LEU A 42 -2.33 8.13 1.99
C LEU A 42 -2.83 7.57 0.65
N LEU A 43 -4.07 7.07 0.63
CA LEU A 43 -4.69 6.49 -0.56
C LEU A 43 -4.78 7.49 -1.71
N GLU A 44 -5.12 8.75 -1.45
CA GLU A 44 -5.15 9.80 -2.49
C GLU A 44 -3.77 10.06 -3.12
N VAL A 45 -2.68 9.86 -2.38
CA VAL A 45 -1.33 9.93 -2.93
C VAL A 45 -1.00 8.68 -3.74
N GLN A 46 -1.38 7.49 -3.26
CA GLN A 46 -1.18 6.24 -3.99
C GLN A 46 -1.92 6.22 -5.34
N LYS A 47 -3.11 6.82 -5.41
CA LYS A 47 -3.92 6.96 -6.63
C LYS A 47 -3.31 7.88 -7.70
N ARG A 48 -2.21 8.59 -7.40
CA ARG A 48 -1.47 9.34 -8.44
C ARG A 48 -0.90 8.41 -9.51
N ASP A 49 -0.69 7.14 -9.19
CA ASP A 49 -0.44 6.09 -10.16
C ASP A 49 -1.72 5.72 -10.93
N ASN A 50 -2.01 6.50 -11.98
CA ASN A 50 -3.22 6.35 -12.79
C ASN A 50 -3.07 5.38 -13.97
N LEU A 51 -1.84 5.06 -14.36
CA LEU A 51 -1.54 4.27 -15.55
C LEU A 51 -1.00 2.87 -15.22
N ASP A 52 -0.78 2.60 -13.93
CA ASP A 52 0.00 1.47 -13.45
C ASP A 52 1.43 1.48 -14.03
N ILE A 53 2.27 0.56 -13.55
CA ILE A 53 3.63 0.42 -14.06
C ILE A 53 3.66 0.03 -15.53
N GLU A 54 2.68 -0.76 -15.99
CA GLU A 54 2.54 -1.18 -17.38
C GLU A 54 2.32 0.02 -18.33
N GLY A 55 1.72 1.12 -17.86
CA GLY A 55 1.61 2.36 -18.64
C GLY A 55 2.76 3.34 -18.39
N ALA A 56 3.13 3.55 -17.12
CA ALA A 56 4.15 4.54 -16.73
C ALA A 56 5.55 4.20 -17.31
N ILE A 57 5.85 2.93 -17.56
CA ILE A 57 7.11 2.49 -18.16
C ILE A 57 7.32 3.07 -19.58
N HIS A 58 6.25 3.35 -20.33
CA HIS A 58 6.36 3.96 -21.65
C HIS A 58 6.85 5.41 -21.57
N ALA A 59 6.28 6.18 -20.64
CA ALA A 59 6.72 7.55 -20.36
C ALA A 59 8.17 7.59 -19.85
N TYR A 60 8.59 6.60 -19.05
CA TYR A 60 9.98 6.44 -18.63
C TYR A 60 10.95 6.35 -19.82
N TYR A 61 10.63 5.52 -20.83
CA TYR A 61 11.48 5.39 -22.02
C TYR A 61 11.56 6.69 -22.85
N ASN A 62 10.49 7.49 -22.87
CA ASN A 62 10.53 8.83 -23.46
C ASN A 62 11.56 9.71 -22.72
N ILE A 63 11.51 9.72 -21.37
CA ILE A 63 12.40 10.56 -20.54
C ILE A 63 13.87 10.19 -20.71
N VAL A 64 14.20 8.89 -20.69
CA VAL A 64 15.59 8.44 -20.84
C VAL A 64 16.08 8.48 -22.29
N SER A 65 15.23 8.89 -23.23
CA SER A 65 15.54 8.96 -24.67
C SER A 65 16.07 7.64 -25.23
N GLN A 66 15.54 6.51 -24.75
CA GLN A 66 15.89 5.18 -25.22
C GLN A 66 14.72 4.52 -25.94
N PRO A 67 14.97 3.68 -26.96
CA PRO A 67 13.87 2.99 -27.63
C PRO A 67 13.18 2.01 -26.68
N CYS A 68 11.86 2.15 -26.52
CA CYS A 68 11.05 1.43 -25.54
C CYS A 68 11.20 -0.10 -25.63
N ALA A 69 11.77 -0.71 -24.59
CA ALA A 69 12.00 -2.15 -24.55
C ALA A 69 10.71 -2.98 -24.46
N VAL A 70 9.61 -2.39 -23.98
CA VAL A 70 8.28 -3.02 -23.94
C VAL A 70 7.72 -3.15 -25.36
N CYS A 71 7.72 -2.06 -26.11
CA CYS A 71 7.22 -2.02 -27.49
C CYS A 71 8.09 -2.82 -28.46
N LYS A 72 9.41 -2.93 -28.23
CA LYS A 72 10.29 -3.77 -29.06
C LYS A 72 9.88 -5.25 -29.11
N LYS A 73 9.18 -5.75 -28.09
CA LYS A 73 8.71 -7.13 -28.02
C LYS A 73 7.41 -7.35 -28.80
N LEU A 74 6.80 -6.29 -29.30
CA LEU A 74 5.56 -6.31 -30.06
C LEU A 74 5.85 -6.05 -31.54
N ASP A 75 5.13 -6.76 -32.41
CA ASP A 75 5.10 -6.42 -33.83
C ASP A 75 4.42 -5.05 -34.00
N ALA A 76 4.92 -4.20 -34.91
CA ALA A 76 4.43 -2.83 -35.08
C ALA A 76 2.93 -2.79 -35.44
N ALA A 77 2.42 -3.82 -36.13
CA ALA A 77 1.00 -3.99 -36.44
C ALA A 77 0.12 -4.38 -35.24
N ARG A 78 0.73 -4.80 -34.12
CA ARG A 78 0.05 -5.24 -32.90
C ARG A 78 0.20 -4.24 -31.74
N LEU A 79 0.78 -3.07 -31.99
CA LEU A 79 0.99 -2.08 -30.95
C LEU A 79 -0.37 -1.52 -30.50
N PRO A 80 -0.74 -1.68 -29.21
CA PRO A 80 -1.97 -1.08 -28.69
C PRO A 80 -1.99 0.44 -28.91
N HIS A 81 -3.15 0.98 -29.30
CA HIS A 81 -3.33 2.43 -29.52
C HIS A 81 -2.88 3.27 -28.31
N ILE A 82 -3.06 2.76 -27.10
CA ILE A 82 -2.64 3.43 -25.87
C ILE A 82 -1.11 3.58 -25.77
N HIS A 83 -0.31 2.60 -26.23
CA HIS A 83 1.15 2.73 -26.22
C HIS A 83 1.63 3.79 -27.22
N ALA A 84 1.02 3.83 -28.41
CA ALA A 84 1.31 4.86 -29.41
C ALA A 84 1.00 6.26 -28.87
N TYR A 85 -0.15 6.42 -28.20
CA TYR A 85 -0.52 7.66 -27.51
C TYR A 85 0.51 8.04 -26.44
N LEU A 86 0.91 7.13 -25.56
CA LEU A 86 1.90 7.40 -24.51
C LEU A 86 3.27 7.83 -25.06
N HIS A 87 3.68 7.30 -26.21
CA HIS A 87 4.91 7.73 -26.89
C HIS A 87 4.77 9.03 -27.68
N SER A 88 3.53 9.51 -27.92
CA SER A 88 3.27 10.81 -28.57
C SER A 88 3.19 11.99 -27.58
N LEU A 89 3.19 11.71 -26.27
CA LEU A 89 3.15 12.72 -25.22
C LEU A 89 4.40 13.62 -25.27
N SER A 90 4.22 14.85 -24.84
CA SER A 90 5.34 15.77 -24.62
C SER A 90 6.27 15.28 -23.51
N MET A 91 7.47 15.88 -23.46
CA MET A 91 8.43 15.60 -22.39
C MET A 91 7.86 15.96 -21.01
N ASP A 92 7.16 17.09 -20.90
CA ASP A 92 6.58 17.54 -19.63
C ASP A 92 5.48 16.59 -19.15
N GLU A 93 4.60 16.13 -20.04
CA GLU A 93 3.57 15.12 -19.72
C GLU A 93 4.21 13.79 -19.29
N SER A 94 5.25 13.34 -20.00
CA SER A 94 5.98 12.13 -19.65
C SER A 94 6.64 12.25 -18.27
N LEU A 95 7.27 13.39 -17.98
CA LEU A 95 7.87 13.69 -16.68
C LEU A 95 6.83 13.70 -15.56
N MET A 96 5.65 14.27 -15.80
CA MET A 96 4.57 14.30 -14.81
C MET A 96 4.09 12.88 -14.48
N ILE A 97 3.87 12.04 -15.49
CA ILE A 97 3.47 10.64 -15.31
C ILE A 97 4.48 9.88 -14.43
N VAL A 98 5.77 9.94 -14.78
CA VAL A 98 6.78 9.18 -14.04
C VAL A 98 7.01 9.74 -12.65
N LYS A 99 6.96 11.07 -12.48
CA LYS A 99 7.03 11.71 -11.17
C LYS A 99 5.88 11.26 -10.27
N ASP A 100 4.64 11.32 -10.76
CA ASP A 100 3.47 10.93 -9.99
C ASP A 100 3.47 9.43 -9.68
N TYR A 101 3.96 8.58 -10.60
CA TYR A 101 4.19 7.16 -10.33
C TYR A 101 5.20 6.94 -9.20
N LEU A 102 6.35 7.62 -9.21
CA LEU A 102 7.37 7.46 -8.16
C LEU A 102 6.90 7.99 -6.80
N ILE A 103 6.11 9.07 -6.78
CA ILE A 103 5.45 9.57 -5.56
C ILE A 103 4.48 8.52 -5.01
N ALA A 104 3.64 7.94 -5.89
CA ALA A 104 2.72 6.88 -5.51
C ALA A 104 3.47 5.63 -5.01
N ALA A 105 4.59 5.25 -5.65
CA ALA A 105 5.44 4.15 -5.21
C ALA A 105 6.06 4.40 -3.82
N THR A 106 6.46 5.63 -3.49
CA THR A 106 6.84 6.00 -2.12
C THR A 106 5.67 5.81 -1.15
N ALA A 107 4.46 6.25 -1.52
CA ALA A 107 3.28 6.09 -0.66
C ALA A 107 2.79 4.64 -0.50
N LYS A 108 3.04 3.76 -1.47
CA LYS A 108 2.73 2.32 -1.39
C LYS A 108 3.70 1.56 -0.46
N ASP A 109 4.94 2.04 -0.34
CA ASP A 109 6.01 1.40 0.43
C ASP A 109 6.28 2.05 1.80
N CYS A 110 5.55 3.10 2.19
CA CYS A 110 5.78 3.79 3.46
C CYS A 110 5.18 3.05 4.66
N SER A 111 5.65 3.38 5.87
CA SER A 111 5.11 2.83 7.11
C SER A 111 4.32 3.87 7.90
N LEU A 112 3.34 3.42 8.68
CA LEU A 112 2.57 4.24 9.61
C LEU A 112 2.98 3.90 11.05
N MET A 113 3.42 4.90 11.81
CA MET A 113 3.71 4.75 13.23
C MET A 113 2.67 5.50 14.06
N ILE A 114 2.01 4.77 14.96
CA ILE A 114 1.02 5.32 15.90
C ILE A 114 1.57 5.20 17.31
N CYS A 115 1.67 6.34 18.00
CA CYS A 115 2.09 6.39 19.40
C CYS A 115 0.88 6.65 20.28
N PHE A 116 0.77 5.93 21.40
CA PHE A 116 -0.31 6.09 22.37
C PHE A 116 0.25 6.51 23.72
N ARG A 117 -0.50 7.36 24.44
CA ARG A 117 -0.25 7.70 25.84
C ARG A 117 -1.58 7.60 26.60
N PRO A 118 -1.71 6.72 27.60
CA PRO A 118 -2.90 6.71 28.45
C PRO A 118 -2.99 8.03 29.23
N ARG A 119 -4.21 8.48 29.46
CA ARG A 119 -4.48 9.75 30.12
C ARG A 119 -5.08 9.54 31.51
N GLU A 120 -4.70 10.39 32.46
CA GLU A 120 -5.36 10.42 33.77
C GLU A 120 -6.61 11.30 33.75
N ASP A 121 -7.55 10.99 34.64
CA ASP A 121 -8.81 11.71 34.76
C ASP A 121 -8.55 13.16 35.20
N GLY A 122 -9.07 14.14 34.43
CA GLY A 122 -8.92 15.57 34.70
C GLY A 122 -7.96 16.33 33.78
N GLU A 123 -7.28 15.67 32.82
CA GLU A 123 -6.52 16.38 31.77
C GLU A 123 -7.45 16.97 30.68
N PHE A 124 -7.20 18.23 30.27
CA PHE A 124 -7.97 18.97 29.25
C PHE A 124 -8.00 18.27 27.88
N GLU A 125 -9.15 18.25 27.21
CA GLU A 125 -9.34 17.63 25.87
C GLU A 125 -8.24 18.02 24.87
N SER A 126 -7.64 17.01 24.23
CA SER A 126 -6.69 17.18 23.13
C SER A 126 -7.41 16.91 21.81
N PRO A 127 -7.10 17.63 20.72
CA PRO A 127 -7.63 17.32 19.39
C PRO A 127 -7.20 15.94 18.87
N HIS A 128 -6.21 15.30 19.50
CA HIS A 128 -5.74 13.96 19.17
C HIS A 128 -5.90 13.00 20.36
N SER A 129 -7.11 12.92 20.90
CA SER A 129 -7.47 11.93 21.92
C SER A 129 -8.57 10.99 21.45
N LEU A 130 -8.53 9.75 21.93
CA LEU A 130 -9.53 8.71 21.69
C LEU A 130 -10.01 8.15 23.04
N TYR A 131 -11.32 8.05 23.22
CA TYR A 131 -11.92 7.36 24.36
C TYR A 131 -12.27 5.91 23.98
N LEU A 132 -11.58 4.96 24.60
CA LEU A 132 -11.79 3.53 24.38
C LEU A 132 -12.93 3.03 25.29
N GLN A 133 -14.11 2.85 24.71
CA GLN A 133 -15.33 2.43 25.43
C GLN A 133 -15.15 1.11 26.20
N ALA A 134 -14.41 0.15 25.64
CA ALA A 134 -14.21 -1.17 26.22
C ALA A 134 -13.54 -1.15 27.61
N THR A 135 -12.70 -0.15 27.87
CA THR A 135 -11.94 -0.03 29.13
C THR A 135 -12.24 1.24 29.90
N GLY A 136 -13.07 2.13 29.33
CA GLY A 136 -13.36 3.44 29.90
C GLY A 136 -12.14 4.36 30.00
N GLN A 137 -11.13 4.16 29.15
CA GLN A 137 -9.87 4.91 29.19
C GLN A 137 -9.77 5.93 28.06
N ASN A 138 -9.13 7.06 28.34
CA ASN A 138 -8.71 8.03 27.34
C ASN A 138 -7.25 7.83 26.95
N PHE A 139 -6.95 7.97 25.65
CA PHE A 139 -5.60 7.90 25.10
C PHE A 139 -5.33 9.12 24.22
N ASP A 140 -4.22 9.82 24.46
CA ASP A 140 -3.66 10.70 23.44
C ASP A 140 -2.94 9.85 22.39
N TYR A 141 -3.02 10.26 21.12
CA TYR A 141 -2.30 9.59 20.05
C TYR A 141 -1.58 10.56 19.13
N LYS A 142 -0.53 10.06 18.47
CA LYS A 142 0.13 10.72 17.34
C LYS A 142 0.31 9.73 16.22
N VAL A 143 0.06 10.16 14.99
CA VAL A 143 0.23 9.36 13.79
C VAL A 143 1.27 10.01 12.90
N ASN A 144 2.29 9.26 12.49
CA ASN A 144 3.35 9.75 11.60
C ASN A 144 3.59 8.74 10.48
N PHE A 145 3.85 9.26 9.27
CA PHE A 145 4.41 8.47 8.18
C PHE A 145 5.93 8.45 8.31
N ILE A 146 6.52 7.28 8.10
CA ILE A 146 7.97 7.08 8.04
C ILE A 146 8.32 6.34 6.73
N ASP A 147 9.62 6.26 6.41
CA ASP A 147 10.12 5.62 5.18
C ASP A 147 9.67 6.31 3.87
N LEU A 148 9.60 7.65 3.88
CA LEU A 148 9.19 8.48 2.74
C LEU A 148 10.33 8.81 1.77
N ASP A 149 11.31 7.92 1.63
CA ASP A 149 12.45 8.13 0.75
C ASP A 149 12.03 8.14 -0.72
N MET A 150 12.68 9.00 -1.50
CA MET A 150 12.44 9.12 -2.93
C MET A 150 12.83 7.83 -3.66
N LYS A 151 11.92 7.29 -4.47
CA LYS A 151 12.24 6.14 -5.32
C LYS A 151 13.17 6.56 -6.48
N PRO A 152 14.30 5.86 -6.69
CA PRO A 152 15.20 6.18 -7.80
C PRO A 152 14.52 5.93 -9.16
N LEU A 153 14.67 6.87 -10.10
CA LEU A 153 14.11 6.78 -11.45
C LEU A 153 14.47 5.48 -12.18
N LYS A 154 15.69 4.96 -11.97
CA LYS A 154 16.15 3.72 -12.61
C LYS A 154 15.34 2.48 -12.21
N LYS A 155 14.65 2.51 -11.06
CA LYS A 155 13.83 1.37 -10.60
C LYS A 155 12.57 1.15 -11.43
N MET A 156 12.20 2.06 -12.34
CA MET A 156 11.04 1.86 -13.23
C MET A 156 11.12 0.54 -13.99
N GLU A 157 12.29 0.18 -14.51
CA GLU A 157 12.48 -1.10 -15.21
C GLU A 157 12.35 -2.29 -14.26
N ASP A 158 12.90 -2.19 -13.04
CA ASP A 158 12.80 -3.23 -12.02
C ASP A 158 11.36 -3.44 -11.57
N TYR A 159 10.59 -2.35 -11.37
CA TYR A 159 9.18 -2.40 -11.01
C TYR A 159 8.36 -3.09 -12.09
N HIS A 160 8.56 -2.74 -13.35
CA HIS A 160 7.87 -3.38 -14.47
C HIS A 160 8.24 -4.87 -14.59
N GLN A 161 9.52 -5.23 -14.40
CA GLN A 161 9.93 -6.64 -14.41
C GLN A 161 9.31 -7.43 -13.26
N LEU A 162 9.27 -6.84 -12.06
CA LEU A 162 8.70 -7.45 -10.87
C LEU A 162 7.19 -7.66 -11.03
N ASP A 163 6.46 -6.65 -11.51
CA ASP A 163 5.02 -6.73 -11.72
C ASP A 163 4.67 -7.86 -12.71
N ARG A 164 5.35 -7.90 -13.85
CA ARG A 164 5.20 -9.01 -14.82
C ARG A 164 5.50 -10.37 -14.21
N LYS A 165 6.50 -10.47 -13.32
CA LYS A 165 6.80 -11.73 -12.64
C LYS A 165 5.65 -12.13 -11.71
N ILE A 166 5.10 -11.19 -10.94
CA ILE A 166 3.96 -11.42 -10.04
C ILE A 166 2.75 -11.89 -10.85
N LEU A 167 2.36 -11.17 -11.90
CA LEU A 167 1.22 -11.51 -12.76
C LEU A 167 1.37 -12.88 -13.42
N ASN A 168 2.56 -13.19 -13.94
CA ASN A 168 2.83 -14.49 -14.56
C ASN A 168 2.72 -15.64 -13.53
N CYS A 169 3.29 -15.46 -12.33
CA CYS A 169 3.19 -16.44 -11.25
C CYS A 169 1.73 -16.64 -10.83
N TYR A 170 0.98 -15.56 -10.64
CA TYR A 170 -0.43 -15.61 -10.27
C TYR A 170 -1.28 -16.34 -11.33
N ALA A 171 -1.11 -16.00 -12.61
CA ALA A 171 -1.82 -16.66 -13.70
C ALA A 171 -1.53 -18.18 -13.77
N GLN A 172 -0.29 -18.59 -13.52
CA GLN A 172 0.06 -20.02 -13.46
C GLN A 172 -0.60 -20.75 -12.28
N MET A 173 -0.75 -20.09 -11.13
CA MET A 173 -1.43 -20.66 -9.97
C MET A 173 -2.91 -20.87 -10.28
N VAL A 174 -3.60 -19.82 -10.76
CA VAL A 174 -5.02 -19.86 -11.12
C VAL A 174 -5.30 -20.93 -12.17
N ASN A 175 -4.46 -21.06 -13.20
CA ASN A 175 -4.63 -22.08 -14.23
C ASN A 175 -4.46 -23.51 -13.70
N LYS A 176 -3.57 -23.73 -12.73
CA LYS A 176 -3.38 -25.06 -12.09
C LYS A 176 -4.56 -25.45 -11.22
N GLU A 177 -5.20 -24.49 -10.55
CA GLU A 177 -6.39 -24.73 -9.73
C GLU A 177 -7.60 -25.11 -10.59
N HIS A 178 -7.86 -24.37 -11.68
CA HIS A 178 -8.93 -24.71 -12.63
C HIS A 178 -8.75 -26.08 -13.29
N VAL A 179 -7.51 -26.47 -13.59
CA VAL A 179 -7.22 -27.82 -14.12
C VAL A 179 -7.52 -28.90 -13.09
N LYS A 180 -7.22 -28.68 -11.80
CA LYS A 180 -7.53 -29.64 -10.73
C LYS A 180 -9.04 -29.80 -10.52
N GLU A 181 -9.80 -28.71 -10.46
CA GLU A 181 -11.26 -28.75 -10.28
C GLU A 181 -11.98 -29.46 -11.45
N ASN A 182 -11.51 -29.27 -12.68
CA ASN A 182 -12.07 -29.96 -13.85
C ASN A 182 -11.74 -31.46 -13.90
N THR A 183 -10.64 -31.87 -13.27
CA THR A 183 -10.24 -33.29 -13.21
C THR A 183 -10.99 -34.03 -12.09
N GLU A 184 -11.36 -33.34 -11.01
CA GLU A 184 -12.13 -33.91 -9.90
C GLU A 184 -13.64 -34.01 -10.20
N ASN A 185 -14.19 -33.10 -11.02
CA ASN A 185 -15.61 -33.11 -11.42
C ASN A 185 -15.91 -33.95 -12.68
N GLY A 186 -14.89 -34.46 -13.38
CA GLY A 186 -15.03 -35.24 -14.61
C GLY A 186 -15.05 -36.76 -14.44
N GLY A 187 -15.07 -37.26 -13.20
CA GLY A 187 -15.09 -38.69 -12.87
C GLY A 187 -16.45 -39.17 -12.40
N LEU A 188 -17.41 -39.35 -13.32
CA LEU A 188 -18.65 -40.12 -13.14
C LEU A 188 -18.93 -40.93 -14.40
#